data_AF-A0A529FB85-F1
#
_entry.id   AF-A0A529FB85-F1
#
_cell.length_a   1.000
_cell.length_b   1.000
_cell.length_c   1.000
_cell.angle_alpha   90.00
_cell.angle_beta   90.00
_cell.angle_gamma   90.00
#
_symmetry.space_group_name_H-M   'P 1'
#
loop_
_entity.id
_entity.type
_entity.pdbx_description
1 polymer ?
#
loop_
_entity_poly.entity_id
_entity_poly.type
_entity_poly.pdbx_seq_one_letter_code
_entity_poly.pdbx_strand_id
1 'polypeptide(L)'
;GPLKITVDGKEREFDIENPVLPDWIEDNKLTAGGYPYDKKMKSEEYDATLEQLQIELVKAQAWLQATGKRVMALFEGRDAAGKGGTIFVLRQYMNPRTARNVALTKPTPTELGQWYYQRYVAHFPTS
;
A
#
# COMPACT_ATOMS: atom_id res chain seq x y z
N GLY A 1 5.58 5.30 -26.97
CA GLY A 1 6.76 4.84 -27.73
C GLY A 1 7.58 3.98 -26.80
N PRO A 2 8.12 2.85 -27.27
CA PRO A 2 8.75 1.87 -26.39
C PRO A 2 9.92 2.46 -25.60
N LEU A 3 9.98 2.11 -24.33
CA LEU A 3 11.05 2.47 -23.41
C LEU A 3 12.21 1.48 -23.56
N LYS A 4 13.43 1.99 -23.76
CA LYS A 4 14.64 1.19 -23.69
C LYS A 4 15.19 1.23 -22.27
N ILE A 5 15.35 0.06 -21.66
CA ILE A 5 15.81 -0.10 -20.28
C ILE A 5 16.87 -1.19 -20.19
N THR A 6 17.74 -1.10 -19.19
CA THR A 6 18.76 -2.14 -18.93
C THR A 6 18.33 -2.98 -17.74
N VAL A 7 18.19 -4.29 -17.95
CA VAL A 7 17.83 -5.27 -16.91
C VAL A 7 18.87 -6.37 -16.92
N ASP A 8 19.50 -6.63 -15.77
CA ASP A 8 20.58 -7.62 -15.60
C ASP A 8 21.71 -7.48 -16.65
N GLY A 9 22.07 -6.23 -16.95
CA GLY A 9 23.13 -5.89 -17.91
C GLY A 9 22.75 -6.07 -19.39
N LYS A 10 21.49 -6.43 -19.70
CA LYS A 10 20.98 -6.54 -21.08
C LYS A 10 20.03 -5.39 -21.40
N GLU A 11 20.19 -4.78 -22.57
CA GLU A 11 19.21 -3.83 -23.10
C GLU A 11 17.91 -4.58 -23.45
N ARG A 12 16.79 -4.02 -23.01
CA ARG A 12 15.44 -4.51 -23.21
C ARG A 12 14.55 -3.37 -23.68
N GLU A 13 13.51 -3.72 -24.41
CA GLU A 13 12.47 -2.80 -24.87
C GLU A 13 11.16 -3.14 -24.15
N PHE A 14 10.50 -2.12 -23.62
CA PHE A 14 9.23 -2.24 -22.93
C PHE A 14 8.24 -1.21 -23.50
N ASP A 15 7.11 -1.69 -24.03
CA ASP A 15 6.02 -0.83 -24.47
C ASP A 15 4.80 -1.06 -23.58
N ILE A 16 4.38 -0.02 -22.86
CA ILE A 16 3.22 -0.08 -21.96
C ILE A 16 1.90 -0.21 -22.73
N GLU A 17 1.87 0.21 -24.00
CA GLU A 17 0.69 0.12 -24.86
C GLU A 17 0.56 -1.25 -25.54
N ASN A 18 1.59 -2.09 -25.44
CA ASN A 18 1.52 -3.45 -25.98
C ASN A 18 0.73 -4.34 -25.01
N PRO A 19 -0.41 -4.94 -25.45
CA PRO A 19 -1.23 -5.79 -24.58
C PRO A 19 -0.55 -7.12 -24.21
N VAL A 20 0.53 -7.49 -24.90
CA VAL A 20 1.30 -8.71 -24.62
C VAL A 20 2.54 -8.33 -23.82
N LEU A 21 2.65 -8.88 -22.60
CA LEU A 21 3.84 -8.70 -21.78
C LEU A 21 5.01 -9.55 -22.33
N PRO A 22 6.22 -8.99 -22.42
CA PRO A 22 7.41 -9.76 -22.81
C PRO A 22 7.73 -10.90 -21.83
N ASP A 23 8.25 -12.02 -22.34
CA ASP A 23 8.60 -13.21 -21.56
C ASP A 23 9.51 -12.90 -20.36
N TRP A 24 10.50 -12.01 -20.56
CA TRP A 24 11.43 -11.63 -19.48
C TRP A 24 10.76 -10.91 -18.30
N ILE A 25 9.56 -10.35 -18.48
CA ILE A 25 8.70 -9.84 -17.42
C ILE A 25 7.82 -10.95 -16.85
N GLU A 26 7.12 -11.69 -17.72
CA GLU A 26 6.17 -12.74 -17.31
C GLU A 26 6.83 -13.82 -16.45
N ASP A 27 8.01 -14.28 -16.85
CA ASP A 27 8.77 -15.35 -16.19
C ASP A 27 9.30 -14.92 -14.81
N ASN A 28 9.50 -13.61 -14.60
CA ASN A 28 10.13 -13.07 -13.38
C ASN A 28 9.16 -12.28 -12.49
N LYS A 29 7.87 -12.18 -12.87
CA LYS A 29 6.90 -11.28 -12.21
C LYS A 29 6.71 -11.50 -10.71
N LEU A 30 6.90 -12.73 -10.23
CA LEU A 30 6.80 -13.06 -8.81
C LEU A 30 8.15 -13.04 -8.11
N THR A 31 9.19 -13.57 -8.73
CA THR A 31 10.51 -13.77 -8.12
C THR A 31 11.38 -12.50 -8.11
N ALA A 32 11.02 -11.50 -8.93
CA ALA A 32 11.70 -10.21 -8.96
C ALA A 32 11.82 -9.60 -7.55
N GLY A 33 13.02 -9.15 -7.19
CA GLY A 33 13.30 -8.59 -5.86
C GLY A 33 13.52 -9.64 -4.75
N GLY A 34 13.67 -10.92 -5.09
CA GLY A 34 14.01 -11.98 -4.13
C GLY A 34 12.80 -12.53 -3.36
N TYR A 35 11.61 -12.51 -3.96
CA TYR A 35 10.42 -13.10 -3.35
C TYR A 35 10.60 -14.62 -3.18
N PRO A 36 10.33 -15.17 -1.98
CA PRO A 36 10.73 -16.55 -1.65
C PRO A 36 9.78 -17.63 -2.19
N TYR A 37 8.64 -17.25 -2.79
CA TYR A 37 7.62 -18.19 -3.26
C TYR A 37 7.47 -18.15 -4.77
N ASP A 38 7.27 -19.31 -5.39
CA ASP A 38 7.05 -19.47 -6.84
C ASP A 38 5.59 -19.20 -7.26
N LYS A 39 4.67 -19.21 -6.30
CA LYS A 39 3.23 -19.07 -6.51
C LYS A 39 2.62 -18.09 -5.53
N LYS A 40 1.52 -17.48 -5.95
CA LYS A 40 0.67 -16.68 -5.07
C LYS A 40 -0.01 -17.59 -4.04
N MET A 41 -0.30 -17.04 -2.87
CA MET A 41 -1.20 -17.67 -1.89
C MET A 41 -2.53 -18.01 -2.56
N LYS A 42 -3.09 -19.17 -2.21
CA LYS A 42 -4.40 -19.58 -2.72
C LYS A 42 -5.48 -18.63 -2.22
N SER A 43 -6.45 -18.30 -3.06
CA SER A 43 -7.50 -17.34 -2.72
C SER A 43 -8.30 -17.77 -1.49
N GLU A 44 -8.65 -19.07 -1.37
CA GLU A 44 -9.43 -19.55 -0.23
C GLU A 44 -8.67 -19.42 1.10
N GLU A 45 -7.36 -19.67 1.08
CA GLU A 45 -6.48 -19.53 2.25
C GLU A 45 -6.29 -18.06 2.63
N TYR A 46 -6.10 -17.20 1.62
CA TYR A 46 -5.99 -15.76 1.81
C TYR A 46 -7.27 -15.19 2.43
N ASP A 47 -8.43 -15.49 1.87
CA ASP A 47 -9.72 -14.95 2.32
C ASP A 47 -10.05 -15.40 3.75
N ALA A 48 -9.83 -16.68 4.07
CA ALA A 48 -10.06 -17.20 5.42
C ALA A 48 -9.12 -16.57 6.46
N THR A 49 -7.84 -16.37 6.10
CA THR A 49 -6.87 -15.70 6.98
C THR A 49 -7.22 -14.23 7.17
N LEU A 50 -7.63 -13.57 6.09
CA LEU A 50 -7.98 -12.17 6.11
C LEU A 50 -9.20 -11.90 7.00
N GLU A 51 -10.24 -12.73 6.91
CA GLU A 51 -11.44 -12.62 7.74
C GLU A 51 -11.08 -12.67 9.24
N GLN A 52 -10.25 -13.64 9.64
CA GLN A 52 -9.79 -13.77 11.03
C GLN A 52 -9.05 -12.52 11.50
N LEU A 53 -8.14 -11.98 10.67
CA LEU A 53 -7.40 -10.76 10.99
C LEU A 53 -8.30 -9.53 11.09
N GLN A 54 -9.33 -9.43 10.23
CA GLN A 54 -10.28 -8.32 10.26
C GLN A 54 -11.14 -8.35 11.53
N ILE A 55 -11.52 -9.53 12.03
CA ILE A 55 -12.20 -9.67 13.32
C ILE A 55 -11.31 -9.12 14.45
N GLU A 56 -10.02 -9.48 14.46
CA GLU A 56 -9.08 -8.97 15.47
C GLU A 56 -8.85 -7.46 15.35
N LEU A 57 -8.86 -6.89 14.14
CA LEU A 57 -8.78 -5.44 13.95
C LEU A 57 -9.99 -4.70 14.54
N VAL A 58 -11.19 -5.26 14.44
CA VAL A 58 -12.40 -4.68 15.07
C VAL A 58 -12.27 -4.69 16.59
N LYS A 59 -11.78 -5.79 17.18
CA LYS A 59 -11.51 -5.88 18.63
C LYS A 59 -10.46 -4.87 19.06
N ALA A 60 -9.38 -4.74 18.31
CA ALA A 60 -8.33 -3.77 18.56
C ALA A 60 -8.88 -2.32 18.49
N GLN A 61 -9.74 -2.02 17.51
CA GLN A 61 -10.38 -0.71 17.40
C GLN A 61 -11.25 -0.39 18.62
N ALA A 62 -12.07 -1.35 19.08
CA ALA A 62 -12.89 -1.18 20.28
C ALA A 62 -12.01 -0.93 21.53
N TRP A 63 -10.90 -1.64 21.66
CA TRP A 63 -9.94 -1.43 22.74
C TRP A 63 -9.25 -0.06 22.68
N LEU A 64 -8.85 0.41 21.50
CA LEU A 64 -8.25 1.75 21.33
C LEU A 64 -9.23 2.84 21.79
N GLN A 65 -10.52 2.71 21.45
CA GLN A 65 -11.56 3.63 21.89
C GLN A 65 -11.76 3.60 23.40
N ALA A 66 -11.87 2.41 24.00
CA ALA A 66 -12.07 2.27 25.44
C ALA A 66 -10.90 2.79 26.28
N THR A 67 -9.67 2.75 25.74
CA THR A 67 -8.45 3.13 26.45
C THR A 67 -7.91 4.52 26.09
N GLY A 68 -8.47 5.18 25.08
CA GLY A 68 -7.95 6.43 24.51
C GLY A 68 -6.58 6.28 23.85
N LYS A 69 -6.16 5.04 23.52
CA LYS A 69 -4.90 4.77 22.83
C LYS A 69 -5.04 5.08 21.34
N ARG A 70 -3.91 5.38 20.69
CA ARG A 70 -3.87 5.89 19.32
C ARG A 70 -2.83 5.14 18.51
N VAL A 71 -3.15 4.90 17.23
CA VAL A 71 -2.28 4.22 16.27
C VAL A 71 -2.18 5.06 15.00
N MET A 72 -0.97 5.12 14.44
CA MET A 72 -0.73 5.61 13.08
C MET A 72 -0.03 4.52 12.29
N ALA A 73 -0.50 4.28 11.06
CA ALA A 73 0.12 3.36 10.12
C ALA A 73 0.55 4.12 8.87
N LEU A 74 1.84 4.07 8.54
CA LEU A 74 2.43 4.72 7.37
C LEU A 74 2.65 3.66 6.28
N PHE A 75 2.14 3.93 5.08
CA PHE A 75 2.26 3.03 3.92
C PHE A 75 3.16 3.67 2.87
N GLU A 76 4.37 3.16 2.73
CA GLU A 76 5.36 3.58 1.73
C GLU A 76 5.73 2.40 0.83
N GLY A 77 6.27 2.70 -0.35
CA GLY A 77 6.71 1.67 -1.30
C GLY A 77 6.63 2.13 -2.74
N ARG A 78 7.07 1.26 -3.66
CA ARG A 78 7.07 1.54 -5.10
C ARG A 78 5.66 1.84 -5.62
N ASP A 79 5.60 2.54 -6.74
CA ASP A 79 4.36 2.67 -7.48
C ASP A 79 3.87 1.28 -7.92
N ALA A 80 2.54 1.10 -7.93
CA ALA A 80 1.88 -0.19 -8.16
C ALA A 80 2.19 -1.32 -7.14
N ALA A 81 2.91 -1.06 -6.04
CA ALA A 81 3.21 -2.08 -5.01
C ALA A 81 1.99 -2.56 -4.18
N GLY A 82 0.79 -2.05 -4.43
CA GLY A 82 -0.43 -2.49 -3.74
C GLY A 82 -0.83 -1.71 -2.49
N LYS A 83 -0.16 -0.58 -2.17
CA LYS A 83 -0.44 0.26 -0.98
C LYS A 83 -1.94 0.56 -0.78
N GLY A 84 -2.63 0.98 -1.84
CA GLY A 84 -4.05 1.32 -1.80
C GLY A 84 -4.96 0.11 -1.52
N GLY A 85 -4.62 -1.06 -2.06
CA GLY A 85 -5.34 -2.31 -1.79
C GLY A 85 -5.23 -2.73 -0.33
N THR A 86 -4.03 -2.66 0.24
CA THR A 86 -3.82 -2.95 1.68
C THR A 86 -4.61 -2.01 2.58
N ILE A 87 -4.59 -0.70 2.29
CA ILE A 87 -5.36 0.30 3.04
C ILE A 87 -6.87 0.02 2.94
N PHE A 88 -7.36 -0.34 1.75
CA PHE A 88 -8.77 -0.69 1.54
C PHE A 88 -9.16 -1.88 2.42
N VAL A 89 -8.42 -2.98 2.32
CA VAL A 89 -8.67 -4.23 3.06
C VAL A 89 -8.67 -4.01 4.58
N LEU A 90 -7.71 -3.23 5.10
CA LEU A 90 -7.68 -2.89 6.52
C LEU A 90 -8.93 -2.13 6.97
N ARG A 91 -9.49 -1.27 6.12
CA ARG A 91 -10.62 -0.39 6.47
C ARG A 91 -12.00 -0.96 6.22
N GLN A 92 -12.13 -2.08 5.50
CA GLN A 92 -13.43 -2.63 5.10
C GLN A 92 -14.44 -2.72 6.26
N TYR A 93 -13.99 -3.10 7.46
CA TYR A 93 -14.84 -3.31 8.63
C TYR A 93 -14.59 -2.31 9.78
N MET A 94 -13.75 -1.30 9.57
CA MET A 94 -13.47 -0.29 10.60
C MET A 94 -14.48 0.86 10.57
N ASN A 95 -14.87 1.37 11.74
CA ASN A 95 -15.73 2.56 11.82
C ASN A 95 -15.01 3.80 11.22
N PRO A 96 -15.53 4.42 10.14
CA PRO A 96 -14.85 5.50 9.42
C PRO A 96 -14.70 6.79 10.23
N ARG A 97 -15.48 6.96 11.31
CA ARG A 97 -15.36 8.12 12.21
C ARG A 97 -14.12 8.07 13.09
N THR A 98 -13.58 6.87 13.33
CA THR A 98 -12.42 6.67 14.22
C THR A 98 -11.18 6.16 13.49
N ALA A 99 -11.36 5.52 12.32
CA ALA A 99 -10.28 5.15 11.42
C ALA A 99 -10.32 6.02 10.17
N ARG A 100 -9.34 6.93 10.02
CA ARG A 100 -9.25 7.87 8.88
C ARG A 100 -8.02 7.62 8.02
N ASN A 101 -8.20 7.77 6.71
CA ASN A 101 -7.11 7.81 5.75
C ASN A 101 -6.68 9.24 5.47
N VAL A 102 -5.37 9.44 5.35
CA VAL A 102 -4.78 10.72 4.97
C VAL A 102 -4.00 10.49 3.68
N ALA A 103 -4.48 11.10 2.60
CA ALA A 103 -3.82 11.09 1.30
C ALA A 103 -3.59 12.53 0.88
N LEU A 104 -2.43 13.07 1.25
CA LEU A 104 -2.07 14.46 0.93
C LEU A 104 -1.71 14.60 -0.55
N THR A 105 -2.19 15.68 -1.16
CA THR A 105 -1.74 16.10 -2.49
C THR A 105 -0.38 16.79 -2.42
N LYS A 106 0.13 17.18 -3.59
CA LYS A 106 1.30 18.08 -3.69
C LYS A 106 1.10 19.29 -2.78
N PRO A 107 2.15 19.74 -2.07
CA PRO A 107 2.06 20.88 -1.17
C PRO A 107 1.69 22.15 -1.94
N THR A 108 0.83 22.97 -1.35
CA THR A 108 0.50 24.32 -1.81
C THR A 108 1.68 25.27 -1.64
N PRO A 109 1.70 26.44 -2.30
CA PRO A 109 2.74 27.45 -2.09
C PRO A 109 2.92 27.85 -0.62
N THR A 110 1.82 27.92 0.14
CA THR A 110 1.87 28.19 1.58
C THR A 110 2.51 27.05 2.35
N GLU A 111 2.13 25.80 2.09
CA GLU A 111 2.74 24.63 2.74
C GLU A 111 4.23 24.46 2.41
N LEU A 112 4.66 24.87 1.21
CA LEU A 112 6.08 24.88 0.83
C LEU A 112 6.92 25.86 1.67
N GLY A 113 6.33 26.96 2.13
CA GLY A 113 6.97 27.93 3.03
C GLY A 113 6.84 27.59 4.52
N GLN A 114 6.02 26.60 4.86
CA GLN A 114 5.87 26.12 6.24
C GLN A 114 6.95 25.11 6.60
N TRP A 115 7.05 24.79 7.90
CA TRP A 115 7.85 23.65 8.32
C TRP A 115 7.30 22.36 7.71
N TYR A 116 8.16 21.54 7.09
CA TYR A 116 7.77 20.35 6.34
C TYR A 116 6.77 19.43 7.09
N TYR A 117 6.98 19.22 8.39
CA TYR A 117 6.13 18.33 9.19
C TYR A 117 4.78 18.95 9.59
N GLN A 118 4.62 20.27 9.48
CA GLN A 118 3.42 20.98 9.93
C GLN A 118 2.15 20.44 9.27
N ARG A 119 2.20 20.18 7.96
CA ARG A 119 1.06 19.61 7.22
C ARG A 119 0.68 18.20 7.67
N TYR A 120 1.64 17.41 8.15
CA TYR A 120 1.38 16.03 8.61
C TYR A 120 0.89 15.98 10.05
N VAL A 121 1.46 16.82 10.93
CA VAL A 121 1.07 16.90 12.35
C VAL A 121 -0.39 17.34 12.52
N ALA A 122 -0.90 18.19 11.61
CA ALA A 122 -2.32 18.54 11.54
C ALA A 122 -3.24 17.31 11.36
N HIS A 123 -2.69 16.20 10.89
CA HIS A 123 -3.36 14.92 10.71
C HIS A 123 -2.99 13.88 11.77
N PHE A 124 -2.48 14.26 12.94
CA PHE A 124 -2.24 13.28 14.02
C PHE A 124 -3.54 12.90 14.75
N PRO A 125 -3.67 11.65 15.22
CA PRO A 125 -4.87 11.20 15.93
C PRO A 125 -5.05 11.97 17.25
N THR A 126 -6.29 12.39 17.51
CA THR A 126 -6.74 12.92 18.80
C THR A 126 -7.37 11.80 19.63
N SER A 127 -7.45 12.01 20.95
CA SER A 127 -8.36 11.26 21.84
C SER A 127 -9.81 11.60 21.54
#